data_AF-A0A7C2A2C2-F1
#
_entry.id   AF-A0A7C2A2C2-F1
#
_cell.length_a   1.000
_cell.length_b   1.000
_cell.length_c   1.000
_cell.angle_alpha   90.00
_cell.angle_beta   90.00
_cell.angle_gamma   90.00
#
_symmetry.space_group_name_H-M   'P 1'
#
loop_
_entity.id
_entity.type
_entity.pdbx_description
1 polymer ?
#
loop_
_entity_poly.entity_id
_entity_poly.type
_entity_poly.pdbx_seq_one_letter_code
_entity_poly.pdbx_strand_id
1 'polypeptide(L)'
;TIVAASLAYVLTPDGYDKPIYCTVFLDEAFSNTAEAVSRRVLRVFKELHIHVNLITPYKNLNLARESSRSLLIAERDPELHESHLCEVTWEEIDRRIAEQKQSALLSEAESLGVDVPELTENTMGPIAE
;
A
#
# COMPACT_ATOMS: atom_id res chain seq x y z
N THR A 1 -4.15 13.96 15.97
CA THR A 1 -2.99 14.79 16.41
C THR A 1 -2.55 14.49 17.82
N ILE A 2 -3.48 14.36 18.78
CA ILE A 2 -3.17 14.09 20.20
C ILE A 2 -2.30 12.84 20.37
N VAL A 3 -2.67 11.71 19.77
CA VAL A 3 -1.94 10.43 19.92
C VAL A 3 -0.46 10.54 19.53
N ALA A 4 -0.14 11.16 18.39
CA ALA A 4 1.25 11.26 17.92
C ALA A 4 2.11 12.13 18.85
N ALA A 5 1.56 13.25 19.34
CA ALA A 5 2.26 14.11 20.29
C ALA A 5 2.46 13.44 21.65
N SER A 6 1.44 12.75 22.16
CA SER A 6 1.54 11.97 23.40
C SER A 6 2.60 10.87 23.28
N LEU A 7 2.67 10.20 22.13
CA LEU A 7 3.63 9.13 21.89
C LEU A 7 5.06 9.68 21.80
N ALA A 8 5.27 10.79 21.09
CA ALA A 8 6.57 11.46 21.03
C ALA A 8 7.05 11.90 22.42
N TYR A 9 6.16 12.46 23.23
CA TYR A 9 6.47 12.86 24.60
C TYR A 9 6.91 11.68 25.46
N VAL A 10 6.13 10.59 25.48
CA VAL A 10 6.44 9.40 26.30
C VAL A 10 7.71 8.69 25.86
N LEU A 11 8.01 8.72 24.55
CA LEU A 11 9.17 8.02 24.00
C LEU A 11 10.47 8.85 24.02
N THR A 12 10.39 10.13 24.41
CA THR A 12 11.54 11.04 24.52
C THR A 12 11.98 11.14 25.98
N PRO A 13 13.14 10.59 26.35
CA PRO A 13 13.64 10.69 27.73
C PRO A 13 14.10 12.10 28.06
N ASP A 14 14.21 12.39 29.36
CA ASP A 14 14.73 13.67 29.85
C ASP A 14 16.12 13.96 29.27
N GLY A 15 16.30 15.18 28.76
CA GLY A 15 17.56 15.62 28.13
C GLY A 15 17.73 15.24 26.67
N TYR A 16 16.72 14.65 26.03
CA TYR A 16 16.70 14.36 24.59
C TYR A 16 15.65 15.20 23.87
N ASP A 17 15.94 15.57 22.62
CA ASP A 17 15.01 16.32 21.77
C ASP A 17 14.11 15.41 20.92
N LYS A 18 14.38 14.10 20.92
CA LYS A 18 13.74 13.11 20.04
C LYS A 18 13.57 11.74 20.72
N PRO A 19 12.59 10.94 20.29
CA PRO A 19 12.43 9.58 20.79
C PRO A 19 13.66 8.70 20.54
N ILE A 20 14.11 7.94 21.55
CA ILE A 20 15.18 6.93 21.38
C ILE A 20 14.63 5.64 20.77
N TYR A 21 13.42 5.25 21.16
CA TYR A 21 12.67 4.15 20.57
C TYR A 21 11.49 4.71 19.80
N CYS A 22 11.54 4.65 18.48
CA CYS A 22 10.62 5.40 17.63
C CYS A 22 9.80 4.54 16.67
N THR A 23 9.94 3.21 16.71
CA THR A 23 9.14 2.33 15.85
C THR A 23 7.82 1.96 16.52
N VAL A 24 6.71 2.24 15.85
CA VAL A 24 5.36 2.00 16.35
C VAL A 24 4.57 1.21 15.31
N PHE A 25 3.77 0.24 15.77
CA PHE A 25 2.85 -0.53 14.93
C PHE A 25 1.44 -0.01 15.16
N LEU A 26 0.77 0.39 14.09
CA LEU A 26 -0.63 0.79 14.12
C LEU A 26 -1.46 -0.32 13.48
N ASP A 27 -2.23 -1.01 14.31
CA ASP A 27 -3.17 -2.04 13.87
C ASP A 27 -4.52 -1.46 13.48
N GLU A 28 -5.16 -2.06 12.48
CA GLU A 28 -6.39 -1.56 11.84
C GLU A 28 -6.33 -0.06 11.49
N ALA A 29 -5.14 0.39 11.10
CA ALA A 29 -4.86 1.80 10.97
C ALA A 29 -5.65 2.39 9.80
N PHE A 30 -6.36 3.49 10.07
CA PHE A 30 -7.03 4.32 9.08
C PHE A 30 -8.12 3.62 8.24
N SER A 31 -8.55 2.42 8.63
CA SER A 31 -9.53 1.59 7.92
C SER A 31 -10.87 2.31 7.66
N ASN A 32 -11.27 3.20 8.57
CA ASN A 32 -12.50 4.00 8.50
C ASN A 32 -12.26 5.52 8.51
N THR A 33 -11.04 5.96 8.19
CA THR A 33 -10.66 7.38 8.23
C THR A 33 -10.52 7.95 6.83
N ALA A 34 -11.03 9.16 6.60
CA ALA A 34 -10.85 9.85 5.32
C ALA A 34 -9.36 10.01 4.99
N GLU A 35 -8.99 9.71 3.74
CA GLU A 35 -7.61 9.66 3.28
C GLU A 35 -6.81 10.93 3.64
N ALA A 36 -7.40 12.12 3.43
CA ALA A 36 -6.77 13.40 3.76
C ALA A 36 -6.41 13.54 5.25
N VAL A 37 -7.25 13.00 6.14
CA VAL A 37 -7.00 13.01 7.59
C VAL A 37 -5.86 12.04 7.91
N SER A 38 -5.87 10.85 7.32
CA SER A 38 -4.83 9.85 7.48
C SER A 38 -3.45 10.36 7.03
N ARG A 39 -3.37 11.01 5.88
CA ARG A 39 -2.13 11.66 5.39
C ARG A 39 -1.59 12.70 6.38
N ARG A 40 -2.48 13.54 6.93
CA ARG A 40 -2.09 14.54 7.93
C ARG A 40 -1.50 13.90 9.18
N VAL A 41 -2.09 12.79 9.64
CA VAL A 41 -1.59 12.05 10.81
C VAL A 41 -0.21 11.44 10.54
N LEU A 42 -0.01 10.79 9.39
CA LEU A 42 1.29 10.23 9.01
C LEU A 42 2.39 11.29 8.91
N ARG A 43 2.06 12.47 8.38
CA ARG A 43 2.98 13.61 8.33
C ARG A 43 3.45 14.03 9.72
N VAL A 44 2.54 14.07 10.70
CA VAL A 44 2.89 14.41 12.09
C VAL A 44 3.84 13.37 12.69
N PHE A 45 3.60 12.07 12.47
CA PHE A 45 4.53 11.03 12.94
C PHE A 45 5.93 11.20 12.33
N LYS A 46 6.01 11.50 11.03
CA LYS A 46 7.27 11.78 10.35
C LYS A 46 8.00 13.01 10.93
N GLU A 47 7.27 14.10 11.17
CA GLU A 47 7.82 15.33 11.77
C GLU A 47 8.32 15.09 13.22
N LEU A 48 7.68 14.18 13.95
CA LEU A 48 8.06 13.78 15.31
C LEU A 48 9.14 12.68 15.35
N HIS A 49 9.72 12.32 14.21
CA HIS A 49 10.77 11.28 14.09
C HIS A 49 10.31 9.90 14.58
N ILE A 50 9.02 9.60 14.45
CA ILE A 50 8.43 8.30 14.76
C ILE A 50 8.31 7.50 13.46
N HIS A 51 8.94 6.33 13.45
CA HIS A 51 8.83 5.35 12.37
C HIS A 51 7.56 4.51 12.55
N VAL A 52 6.70 4.47 11.54
CA VAL A 52 5.38 3.83 11.64
C VAL A 52 5.31 2.63 10.70
N ASN A 53 4.99 1.46 11.27
CA ASN A 53 4.53 0.29 10.52
C ASN A 53 3.00 0.23 10.59
N LEU A 54 2.35 0.22 9.42
CA LEU A 54 0.90 0.14 9.33
C LEU A 54 0.49 -1.30 9.06
N ILE A 55 -0.46 -1.80 9.84
CA ILE A 55 -1.20 -3.02 9.55
C ILE A 55 -2.58 -2.54 9.11
N THR A 56 -2.90 -2.76 7.84
CA THR A 56 -4.14 -2.26 7.23
C THR A 56 -4.64 -3.26 6.20
N PRO A 57 -5.96 -3.40 6.00
CA PRO A 57 -6.50 -4.22 4.94
C PRO A 57 -6.00 -3.80 3.56
N TYR A 58 -5.90 -4.77 2.65
CA TYR A 58 -5.37 -4.58 1.27
C TYR A 58 -6.07 -3.47 0.46
N LYS A 59 -7.28 -3.04 0.84
CA LYS A 59 -8.04 -2.02 0.11
C LYS A 59 -7.48 -0.59 0.28
N ASN A 60 -6.62 -0.35 1.27
CA ASN A 60 -6.12 0.99 1.62
C ASN A 60 -4.63 1.22 1.27
N LEU A 61 -4.19 0.70 0.11
CA LEU A 61 -2.79 0.76 -0.33
C LEU A 61 -2.25 2.17 -0.58
N ASN A 62 -3.09 3.12 -1.02
CA ASN A 62 -2.66 4.50 -1.31
C ASN A 62 -2.02 5.19 -0.11
N LEU A 63 -2.52 4.90 1.09
CA LEU A 63 -1.99 5.46 2.32
C LEU A 63 -0.67 4.79 2.69
N ALA A 64 -0.62 3.46 2.59
CA ALA A 64 0.59 2.69 2.85
C ALA A 64 1.75 3.15 1.94
N ARG A 65 1.46 3.47 0.67
CA ARG A 65 2.44 3.97 -0.32
C ARG A 65 3.15 5.25 0.08
N GLU A 66 2.47 6.14 0.78
CA GLU A 66 3.09 7.38 1.23
C GLU A 66 3.90 7.20 2.52
N SER A 67 3.56 6.19 3.33
CA SER A 67 4.21 5.91 4.60
C SER A 67 5.37 4.92 4.52
N SER A 68 5.40 4.02 3.52
CA SER A 68 6.36 2.91 3.48
C SER A 68 7.02 2.74 2.11
N ARG A 69 8.24 2.21 2.13
CA ARG A 69 9.02 1.90 0.92
C ARG A 69 8.72 0.53 0.34
N SER A 70 8.28 -0.39 1.19
CA SER A 70 7.91 -1.76 0.84
C SER A 70 6.67 -2.20 1.63
N LEU A 71 6.13 -3.35 1.27
CA LEU A 71 4.98 -3.97 1.90
C LEU A 71 5.28 -5.43 2.21
N LEU A 72 4.70 -5.90 3.32
CA LEU A 72 4.57 -7.31 3.62
C LEU A 72 3.11 -7.68 3.50
N ILE A 73 2.78 -8.54 2.54
CA ILE A 73 1.44 -9.12 2.41
C ILE A 73 1.40 -10.39 3.25
N ALA A 74 0.45 -10.47 4.16
CA ALA A 74 0.11 -11.69 4.86
C ALA A 74 -1.08 -12.36 4.14
N GLU A 75 -0.84 -13.56 3.60
CA GLU A 75 -1.85 -14.41 2.98
C GLU A 75 -2.13 -15.60 3.89
N ARG A 76 -3.38 -16.07 3.89
CA ARG A 76 -3.80 -17.25 4.67
C ARG A 76 -4.36 -18.29 3.71
N ASP A 77 -3.80 -19.50 3.77
CA ASP A 77 -4.38 -20.68 3.15
C ASP A 77 -5.36 -21.33 4.16
N PRO A 78 -6.69 -21.25 3.93
CA PRO A 78 -7.67 -21.81 4.84
C PRO A 78 -7.71 -23.34 4.80
N GLU A 79 -7.30 -23.97 3.70
CA GLU A 79 -7.34 -25.43 3.55
C GLU A 79 -6.17 -26.06 4.30
N LEU A 80 -4.97 -25.54 4.07
CA LEU A 80 -3.74 -26.01 4.71
C LEU A 80 -3.56 -25.46 6.14
N HIS A 81 -4.37 -24.49 6.56
CA HIS A 81 -4.24 -23.77 7.83
C HIS A 81 -2.88 -23.07 8.00
N GLU A 82 -2.31 -22.62 6.89
CA GLU A 82 -0.99 -21.98 6.84
C GLU A 82 -1.12 -20.47 6.59
N SER A 83 -0.09 -19.73 6.99
CA SER A 83 0.03 -18.30 6.72
C SER A 83 1.37 -18.03 6.08
N HIS A 84 1.34 -17.30 4.97
CA HIS A 84 2.52 -16.95 4.20
C HIS A 84 2.71 -15.44 4.22
N LEU A 85 3.97 -15.01 4.35
CA LEU A 85 4.37 -13.62 4.27
C LEU A 85 5.17 -13.44 2.98
N CYS A 86 4.70 -12.53 2.13
CA CYS A 86 5.39 -12.17 0.89
C CYS A 86 5.80 -10.70 0.96
N GLU A 87 7.09 -10.43 0.82
CA GLU A 87 7.57 -9.07 0.60
C GLU A 87 7.33 -8.68 -0.87
N VAL A 88 6.73 -7.52 -1.06
CA VAL A 88 6.46 -6.97 -2.38
C VAL A 88 6.82 -5.49 -2.44
N THR A 89 7.32 -5.08 -3.61
CA THR A 89 7.57 -3.67 -3.90
C THR A 89 6.31 -3.00 -4.45
N TRP A 90 6.32 -1.68 -4.52
CA TRP A 90 5.20 -0.93 -5.08
C TRP A 90 5.00 -1.17 -6.58
N GLU A 91 6.08 -1.41 -7.32
CA GLU A 91 6.04 -1.74 -8.74
C GLU A 91 5.35 -3.10 -8.99
N GLU A 92 5.61 -4.08 -8.12
CA GLU A 92 4.97 -5.39 -8.15
C GLU A 92 3.45 -5.28 -7.90
N ILE A 93 3.06 -4.47 -6.91
CA ILE A 93 1.65 -4.20 -6.60
C ILE A 93 0.95 -3.53 -7.79
N ASP A 94 1.56 -2.51 -8.39
CA ASP A 94 0.98 -1.79 -9.53
C ASP A 94 0.76 -2.74 -10.72
N ARG A 95 1.71 -3.65 -10.98
CA ARG A 95 1.59 -4.66 -12.02
C ARG A 95 0.41 -5.60 -11.77
N ARG A 96 0.29 -6.15 -10.56
CA ARG A 96 -0.83 -7.05 -10.18
C ARG A 96 -2.18 -6.36 -10.27
N ILE A 97 -2.28 -5.10 -9.86
CA ILE A 97 -3.53 -4.32 -9.96
C ILE A 97 -3.90 -4.08 -11.43
N ALA A 98 -2.92 -3.80 -12.29
CA ALA A 98 -3.16 -3.61 -13.72
C ALA A 98 -3.63 -4.91 -14.40
N GLU A 99 -2.96 -6.03 -14.12
CA GLU A 99 -3.33 -7.37 -14.62
C GLU A 99 -4.76 -7.76 -14.19
N GLN A 100 -5.12 -7.55 -12.92
CA GLN A 100 -6.47 -7.81 -12.41
C GLN A 100 -7.53 -6.94 -13.09
N LYS A 101 -7.26 -5.65 -13.27
CA LYS A 101 -8.18 -4.75 -13.98
C LYS A 101 -8.36 -5.17 -15.44
N GLN A 102 -7.28 -5.53 -16.12
CA GLN A 102 -7.35 -5.97 -17.51
C GLN A 102 -8.13 -7.28 -17.65
N SER A 103 -7.89 -8.25 -16.76
CA SER A 103 -8.66 -9.50 -16.73
C SER A 103 -10.14 -9.27 -16.44
N ALA A 104 -10.47 -8.39 -15.49
CA ALA A 104 -11.86 -8.04 -15.19
C ALA A 104 -12.57 -7.35 -16.37
N LEU A 105 -11.88 -6.41 -17.04
CA LEU A 105 -12.42 -5.73 -18.22
C LEU A 105 -12.60 -6.68 -19.41
N LEU A 106 -11.67 -7.61 -19.64
CA LEU A 106 -11.81 -8.62 -20.69
C LEU A 106 -13.00 -9.53 -20.42
N SER A 107 -13.16 -10.00 -19.17
CA SER A 107 -14.33 -10.80 -18.78
C SER A 107 -15.64 -10.04 -18.95
N GLU A 108 -15.67 -8.74 -18.63
CA GLU A 108 -16.84 -7.89 -18.82
C GLU A 108 -17.14 -7.66 -20.32
N ALA A 109 -16.12 -7.41 -21.14
CA ALA A 109 -16.26 -7.26 -22.59
C ALA A 109 -16.79 -8.54 -23.26
N GLU A 110 -16.28 -9.70 -22.87
CA GLU A 110 -16.79 -11.01 -23.32
C GLU A 110 -18.25 -11.20 -22.92
N SER A 111 -18.62 -10.83 -21.68
CA SER A 111 -20.00 -10.92 -21.20
C SER A 111 -20.97 -10.00 -21.96
N LEU A 112 -20.46 -8.91 -22.53
CA LEU A 112 -21.21 -7.95 -23.35
C LEU A 112 -21.12 -8.25 -24.85
N GLY A 113 -20.41 -9.32 -25.25
CA GLY A 113 -20.25 -9.71 -26.66
C GLY A 113 -19.38 -8.75 -27.47
N VAL A 114 -18.47 -8.02 -26.83
CA VAL A 114 -17.52 -7.11 -27.49
C VAL A 114 -16.25 -7.87 -27.83
N ASP A 115 -15.96 -8.04 -29.13
CA ASP A 115 -14.67 -8.55 -29.59
C ASP A 115 -13.57 -7.55 -29.24
N VAL A 116 -12.70 -7.92 -28.30
CA VAL A 116 -11.50 -7.14 -27.97
C VAL A 116 -10.37 -7.59 -28.89
N PRO A 117 -9.92 -6.78 -29.86
CA PRO A 117 -8.81 -7.18 -30.71
C PRO A 117 -7.55 -7.32 -29.86
N GLU A 118 -6.90 -8.49 -29.94
CA GLU A 118 -5.54 -8.68 -29.43
C GLU A 118 -4.62 -7.66 -30.12
N LEU A 119 -4.20 -6.63 -29.38
CA LEU A 119 -3.10 -5.77 -29.78
C LEU A 119 -1.82 -6.60 -29.71
N THR A 120 -1.60 -7.41 -30.75
CA THR A 120 -0.30 -8.01 -31.00
C THR A 120 0.67 -6.87 -31.30
N GLU A 121 1.76 -6.78 -30.53
CA GLU A 121 2.83 -5.76 -30.64
C GLU A 121 3.57 -5.75 -31.99
N ASN A 122 3.04 -6.37 -33.05
CA ASN A 122 3.77 -6.66 -34.26
C ASN A 122 3.04 -6.14 -35.51
N THR A 123 3.00 -4.81 -35.67
CA THR A 123 2.90 -4.18 -37.01
C THR A 123 3.37 -2.71 -37.01
N MET A 124 4.43 -2.38 -36.27
CA MET A 124 5.32 -1.27 -36.68
C MET A 124 6.42 -1.86 -37.57
N GLY A 125 6.04 -2.20 -38.80
CA GLY A 125 6.98 -2.38 -39.91
C GLY A 125 7.52 -1.02 -40.36
N PRO A 126 8.74 -0.95 -40.91
CA PRO A 126 9.51 0.28 -41.00
C PRO A 126 8.85 1.28 -41.95
N ILE A 127 8.92 2.56 -41.56
CA ILE A 127 8.64 3.67 -42.47
C ILE A 127 9.72 3.61 -43.56
N ALA A 128 9.34 3.19 -44.76
CA ALA A 128 10.20 3.17 -45.94
C ALA A 128 10.16 4.55 -46.62
N GLU A 129 11.36 5.13 -46.73
CA GLU A 129 11.84 6.27 -47.54
C GLU A 129 11.15 7.64 -47.41
#